data_AF-A0A847U685-F1
#
_entry.id   AF-A0A847U685-F1
#
_cell.length_a   1.000
_cell.length_b   1.000
_cell.length_c   1.000
_cell.angle_alpha   90.00
_cell.angle_beta   90.00
_cell.angle_gamma   90.00
#
_symmetry.space_group_name_H-M   'P 1'
#
loop_
_entity.id
_entity.type
_entity.pdbx_description
1 polymer ?
#
loop_
_entity_poly.entity_id
_entity_poly.type
_entity_poly.pdbx_seq_one_letter_code
_entity_poly.pdbx_strand_id
1 'polypeptide(L)'
;MGFSVSGSAAIVFAGMFIAFGMFHTATTNGFERVSEAQEDRTDRTLAQQNTAIDVTSATWNTTSRTLTVTVNNTGAESLAVSDVDLLANNSYQSGYNTSVDGDRDTDLWLSQEQLTITVTEINDDPGRVKVVSGTGVADTATTTEVA
;
A
#
# COMPACT_ATOMS: atom_id res chain seq x y z
N MET A 1 14.05 52.99 44.74
CA MET A 1 12.91 52.07 44.57
C MET A 1 12.54 51.81 43.08
N GLY A 2 13.49 51.89 42.13
CA GLY A 2 13.19 51.77 40.69
C GLY A 2 13.57 50.45 40.01
N PHE A 3 14.36 49.59 40.67
CA PHE A 3 14.88 48.35 40.09
C PHE A 3 13.95 47.14 40.29
N SER A 4 13.10 47.15 41.33
CA SER A 4 12.29 45.99 41.71
C SER A 4 11.12 45.70 40.77
N VAL A 5 10.49 46.74 40.19
CA VAL A 5 9.34 46.59 39.28
C VAL A 5 9.77 46.52 37.83
N SER A 6 10.78 47.30 37.42
CA SER A 6 11.32 47.27 36.06
C SER A 6 12.13 45.99 35.77
N GLY A 7 12.91 45.52 36.75
CA GLY A 7 13.68 44.28 36.64
C GLY A 7 12.79 43.03 36.61
N SER A 8 11.73 42.98 37.42
CA SER A 8 10.77 41.86 37.38
C SER A 8 9.97 41.84 36.08
N ALA A 9 9.55 43.01 35.59
CA ALA A 9 8.92 43.12 34.28
C ALA A 9 9.83 42.62 33.15
N ALA A 10 11.12 42.99 33.15
CA ALA A 10 12.08 42.55 32.14
C ALA A 10 12.24 41.01 32.09
N ILE A 11 12.31 40.37 33.26
CA ILE A 11 12.40 38.90 33.36
C ILE A 11 11.14 38.23 32.80
N VAL A 12 9.95 38.75 33.13
CA VAL A 12 8.67 38.22 32.62
C VAL A 12 8.61 38.34 31.10
N PHE A 13 8.99 39.48 30.54
CA PHE A 13 9.02 39.66 29.08
C PHE A 13 10.01 38.71 28.40
N ALA A 14 11.22 38.54 28.95
CA ALA A 14 12.18 37.59 28.41
C ALA A 14 11.64 36.15 28.41
N GLY A 15 11.01 35.72 29.51
CA GLY A 15 10.35 34.42 29.59
C GLY A 15 9.23 34.26 28.57
N MET A 16 8.42 35.30 28.36
CA MET A 16 7.34 35.30 27.38
C MET A 16 7.86 35.19 25.95
N PHE A 17 8.96 35.88 25.60
CA PHE A 17 9.57 35.76 24.27
C PHE A 17 10.10 34.35 23.99
N ILE A 18 10.79 33.75 24.97
CA ILE A 18 11.30 32.39 24.86
C ILE A 18 10.13 31.40 24.72
N ALA A 19 9.10 31.54 25.57
CA ALA A 19 7.89 30.72 25.52
C ALA A 19 7.14 30.86 24.19
N PHE A 20 7.01 32.09 23.66
CA PHE A 20 6.38 32.35 22.38
C PHE A 20 7.17 31.72 21.22
N GLY A 21 8.51 31.84 21.23
CA GLY A 21 9.35 31.20 20.21
C GLY A 21 9.15 29.69 20.18
N MET A 22 9.16 29.03 21.33
CA MET A 22 8.91 27.59 21.44
C MET A 22 7.48 27.21 21.03
N PHE A 23 6.48 27.98 21.49
CA PHE A 23 5.08 27.76 21.15
C PHE A 23 4.83 27.89 19.65
N HIS A 24 5.39 28.93 19.01
CA HIS A 24 5.24 29.17 17.58
C HIS A 24 5.83 28.01 16.77
N THR A 25 7.08 27.61 17.04
CA THR A 25 7.70 26.46 16.35
C THR A 25 6.92 25.17 16.54
N ALA A 26 6.49 24.86 17.77
CA ALA A 26 5.69 23.67 18.04
C ALA A 26 4.36 23.68 17.28
N THR A 27 3.72 24.85 17.20
CA THR A 27 2.44 25.06 16.51
C THR A 27 2.60 24.92 15.00
N THR A 28 3.55 25.62 14.38
CA THR A 28 3.82 25.55 12.93
C THR A 28 4.16 24.13 12.50
N ASN A 29 5.13 23.49 13.16
CA ASN A 29 5.52 22.12 12.84
C ASN A 29 4.34 21.14 13.05
N GLY A 30 3.46 21.43 14.01
CA GLY A 30 2.24 20.66 14.24
C GLY A 30 1.24 20.79 13.09
N PHE A 31 0.98 22.01 12.62
CA PHE A 31 0.10 22.26 11.50
C PHE A 31 0.63 21.69 10.19
N GLU A 32 1.93 21.82 9.91
CA GLU A 32 2.57 21.24 8.72
C GLU A 32 2.39 19.72 8.67
N ARG A 33 2.72 19.00 9.76
CA ARG A 33 2.54 17.54 9.82
C ARG A 33 1.09 17.09 9.58
N VAL A 34 0.13 17.86 10.10
CA VAL A 34 -1.30 17.55 9.94
C VAL A 34 -1.76 17.86 8.51
N SER A 35 -1.20 18.89 7.88
CA SER A 35 -1.45 19.22 6.49
C SER A 35 -0.90 18.15 5.56
N GLU A 36 0.37 17.76 5.71
CA GLU A 36 1.01 16.69 4.93
C GLU A 36 0.24 15.37 5.08
N ALA A 37 -0.13 14.98 6.31
CA ALA A 37 -0.91 13.75 6.52
C ALA A 37 -2.30 13.77 5.84
N GLN A 38 -2.90 14.95 5.67
CA GLN A 38 -4.17 15.09 4.94
C GLN A 38 -3.97 15.02 3.42
N GLU A 39 -2.87 15.57 2.92
CA GLU A 39 -2.46 15.46 1.52
C GLU A 39 -2.18 13.99 1.15
N ASP A 40 -1.32 13.31 1.91
CA ASP A 40 -1.00 11.88 1.73
C ASP A 40 -2.25 10.99 1.73
N ARG A 41 -3.22 11.30 2.62
CA ARG A 41 -4.49 10.57 2.68
C ARG A 41 -5.33 10.79 1.42
N THR A 42 -5.35 12.01 0.91
CA THR A 42 -6.09 12.36 -0.30
C THR A 42 -5.48 11.67 -1.52
N ASP A 43 -4.16 11.70 -1.63
CA ASP A 43 -3.41 11.05 -2.71
C ASP A 43 -3.62 9.53 -2.68
N ARG A 44 -3.52 8.90 -1.50
CA ARG A 44 -3.81 7.47 -1.35
C ARG A 44 -5.25 7.12 -1.73
N THR A 45 -6.20 7.97 -1.37
CA THR A 45 -7.61 7.77 -1.74
C THR A 45 -7.80 7.86 -3.25
N LEU A 46 -7.13 8.80 -3.92
CA LEU A 46 -7.17 8.94 -5.37
C LEU A 46 -6.52 7.74 -6.07
N ALA A 47 -5.35 7.30 -5.62
CA ALA A 47 -4.68 6.10 -6.14
C ALA A 47 -5.57 4.85 -5.98
N GLN A 48 -6.23 4.70 -4.83
CA GLN A 48 -7.18 3.61 -4.61
C GLN A 48 -8.39 3.67 -5.54
N GLN A 49 -8.93 4.86 -5.81
CA GLN A 49 -10.05 5.06 -6.75
C GLN A 49 -9.66 4.80 -8.21
N ASN A 50 -8.42 5.09 -8.59
CA ASN A 50 -7.88 4.83 -9.92
C ASN A 50 -7.35 3.40 -10.10
N THR A 51 -7.27 2.61 -9.02
CA THR A 51 -6.90 1.20 -9.07
C THR A 51 -8.13 0.34 -9.34
N ALA A 52 -8.03 -0.54 -10.33
CA ALA A 52 -8.97 -1.63 -10.52
C ALA A 52 -8.20 -2.85 -11.02
N ILE A 53 -8.49 -4.02 -10.46
CA ILE A 53 -7.88 -5.29 -10.84
C ILE A 53 -8.97 -6.33 -11.08
N ASP A 54 -8.72 -7.27 -11.98
CA ASP A 54 -9.64 -8.35 -12.35
C ASP A 54 -8.89 -9.67 -12.43
N VAL A 55 -9.25 -10.65 -11.58
CA VAL A 55 -8.68 -11.99 -11.59
C VAL A 55 -9.36 -12.81 -12.69
N THR A 56 -8.73 -12.83 -13.86
CA THR A 56 -9.25 -13.49 -15.05
C THR A 56 -9.20 -15.02 -14.99
N SER A 57 -8.21 -15.59 -14.29
CA SER A 57 -8.13 -17.03 -14.10
C SER A 57 -7.37 -17.41 -12.83
N ALA A 58 -7.76 -18.55 -12.24
CA ALA A 58 -7.03 -19.20 -11.16
C ALA A 58 -7.08 -20.71 -11.40
N THR A 59 -5.98 -21.29 -11.86
CA THR A 59 -5.91 -22.71 -12.23
C THR A 59 -4.97 -23.46 -11.30
N TRP A 60 -5.44 -24.55 -10.71
CA TRP A 60 -4.62 -25.44 -9.90
C TRP A 60 -4.32 -26.71 -10.68
N ASN A 61 -3.05 -26.95 -10.96
CA ASN A 61 -2.61 -28.14 -11.67
C ASN A 61 -2.25 -29.26 -10.68
N THR A 62 -3.03 -30.35 -10.69
CA THR A 62 -2.87 -31.48 -9.75
C THR A 62 -1.57 -32.28 -9.98
N THR A 63 -1.10 -32.36 -11.23
CA THR A 63 0.11 -33.12 -11.60
C THR A 63 1.39 -32.42 -11.11
N SER A 64 1.47 -31.10 -11.33
CA SER A 64 2.62 -30.27 -10.99
C SER A 64 2.50 -29.57 -9.62
N ARG A 65 1.36 -29.70 -8.93
CA ARG A 65 1.06 -29.03 -7.65
C ARG A 65 1.28 -27.52 -7.71
N THR A 66 0.89 -26.92 -8.84
CA THR A 66 1.15 -25.50 -9.14
C THR A 66 -0.17 -24.75 -9.30
N LEU A 67 -0.29 -23.64 -8.58
CA LEU A 67 -1.38 -22.69 -8.73
C LEU A 67 -0.91 -21.51 -9.60
N THR A 68 -1.61 -21.31 -10.72
CA THR A 68 -1.38 -20.16 -11.61
C THR A 68 -2.56 -19.22 -11.52
N VAL A 69 -2.31 -17.97 -11.13
CA VAL A 69 -3.31 -16.91 -11.03
C VAL A 69 -2.96 -15.81 -12.04
N THR A 70 -3.95 -15.41 -12.83
CA THR A 70 -3.80 -14.38 -13.85
C THR A 70 -4.69 -13.20 -13.51
N VAL A 71 -4.11 -12.01 -13.46
CA VAL A 71 -4.77 -10.79 -13.01
C VAL A 71 -4.50 -9.66 -14.00
N ASN A 72 -5.53 -8.93 -14.40
CA ASN A 72 -5.40 -7.76 -15.28
C ASN A 72 -5.53 -6.47 -14.47
N ASN A 73 -4.69 -5.48 -14.76
CA ASN A 73 -4.87 -4.13 -14.23
C ASN A 73 -5.87 -3.40 -15.14
N THR A 74 -7.11 -3.31 -14.71
CA THR A 74 -8.19 -2.64 -15.44
C THR A 74 -8.32 -1.17 -15.05
N GLY A 75 -7.56 -0.73 -14.04
CA GLY A 75 -7.50 0.65 -13.55
C GLY A 75 -6.57 1.53 -14.38
N ALA A 76 -6.49 2.80 -13.98
CA ALA A 76 -5.56 3.78 -14.55
C ALA A 76 -4.25 3.90 -13.75
N GLU A 77 -4.23 3.42 -12.50
CA GLU A 77 -3.06 3.45 -11.62
C GLU A 77 -2.02 2.41 -12.05
N SER A 78 -0.73 2.78 -12.00
CA SER A 78 0.36 1.82 -12.16
C SER A 78 0.67 1.16 -10.82
N LEU A 79 0.84 -0.16 -10.81
CA LEU A 79 0.99 -0.94 -9.58
C LEU A 79 2.40 -1.53 -9.48
N ALA A 80 2.88 -1.70 -8.26
CA ALA A 80 4.10 -2.46 -7.99
C ALA A 80 3.75 -3.94 -7.79
N VAL A 81 4.49 -4.84 -8.44
CA VAL A 81 4.30 -6.29 -8.31
C VAL A 81 4.66 -6.76 -6.90
N SER A 82 5.67 -6.14 -6.30
CA SER A 82 6.15 -6.38 -4.94
C SER A 82 5.14 -6.06 -3.84
N ASP A 83 4.18 -5.17 -4.12
CA ASP A 83 3.09 -4.81 -3.21
C ASP A 83 1.81 -5.63 -3.45
N VAL A 84 1.86 -6.64 -4.33
CA VAL A 84 0.73 -7.56 -4.57
C VAL A 84 0.79 -8.72 -3.59
N ASP A 85 -0.28 -8.89 -2.82
CA ASP A 85 -0.47 -10.02 -1.92
C ASP A 85 -1.43 -11.06 -2.52
N LEU A 86 -1.08 -12.34 -2.35
CA LEU A 86 -1.92 -13.48 -2.73
C LEU A 86 -2.33 -14.31 -1.51
N LEU A 87 -3.63 -14.57 -1.38
CA LEU A 87 -4.17 -15.53 -0.42
C LEU A 87 -4.80 -16.70 -1.15
N ALA A 88 -4.38 -17.92 -0.82
CA ALA A 88 -5.00 -19.16 -1.28
C ALA A 88 -5.77 -19.78 -0.10
N ASN A 89 -7.11 -19.84 -0.21
CA ASN A 89 -8.01 -20.26 0.88
C ASN A 89 -7.75 -19.59 2.24
N ASN A 90 -7.56 -18.27 2.25
CA ASN A 90 -7.16 -17.47 3.43
C ASN A 90 -5.76 -17.76 3.99
N SER A 91 -4.95 -18.58 3.33
CA SER A 91 -3.54 -18.75 3.67
C SER A 91 -2.69 -17.81 2.82
N TYR A 92 -1.90 -16.97 3.48
CA TYR A 92 -0.97 -16.05 2.83
C TYR A 92 0.10 -16.83 2.07
N GLN A 93 0.29 -16.50 0.79
CA GLN A 93 1.34 -17.06 -0.05
C GLN A 93 2.51 -16.08 -0.10
N SER A 94 3.73 -16.59 -0.18
CA SER A 94 4.94 -15.77 -0.32
C SER A 94 5.99 -16.54 -1.11
N GLY A 95 7.01 -15.85 -1.64
CA GLY A 95 8.08 -16.50 -2.41
C GLY A 95 7.62 -17.13 -3.73
N TYR A 96 6.47 -16.71 -4.24
CA TYR A 96 5.97 -17.12 -5.55
C TYR A 96 6.65 -16.35 -6.68
N ASN A 97 6.63 -16.95 -7.87
CA ASN A 97 7.13 -16.27 -9.07
C ASN A 97 6.03 -15.40 -9.65
N THR A 98 6.41 -14.22 -10.13
CA THR A 98 5.52 -13.29 -10.83
C THR A 98 6.06 -12.97 -12.21
N SER A 99 5.19 -12.51 -13.09
CA SER A 99 5.55 -11.98 -14.40
C SER A 99 4.50 -11.02 -14.91
N VAL A 100 4.90 -9.88 -15.46
CA VAL A 100 4.02 -8.92 -16.13
C VAL A 100 4.20 -9.06 -17.62
N ASP A 101 3.13 -9.44 -18.34
CA ASP A 101 3.14 -9.69 -19.79
C ASP A 101 4.31 -10.59 -20.28
N GLY A 102 4.78 -11.50 -19.42
CA GLY A 102 5.88 -12.42 -19.70
C GLY A 102 7.28 -11.94 -19.26
N ASP A 103 7.43 -10.68 -18.84
CA ASP A 103 8.64 -10.16 -18.20
C ASP A 103 8.65 -10.56 -16.71
N ARG A 104 9.76 -11.12 -16.24
CA ARG A 104 9.94 -11.57 -14.85
C ARG A 104 10.83 -10.64 -14.01
N ASP A 105 11.49 -9.69 -14.67
CA ASP A 105 12.48 -8.82 -14.04
C ASP A 105 11.88 -7.45 -13.67
N THR A 106 10.67 -7.15 -14.17
CA THR A 106 9.95 -5.91 -13.86
C THR A 106 9.17 -6.00 -12.56
N ASP A 107 9.22 -4.91 -11.79
CA ASP A 107 8.33 -4.67 -10.64
C ASP A 107 7.15 -3.76 -11.01
N LEU A 108 7.08 -3.28 -12.26
CA LEU A 108 6.07 -2.35 -12.72
C LEU A 108 4.96 -3.10 -13.47
N TRP A 109 3.72 -2.89 -13.03
CA TRP A 109 2.50 -3.42 -13.62
C TRP A 109 1.57 -2.28 -14.05
N LEU A 110 1.60 -1.93 -15.34
CA LEU A 110 0.88 -0.80 -15.91
C LEU A 110 -0.60 -1.13 -16.16
N SER A 111 -1.37 -0.08 -16.45
CA SER A 111 -2.75 -0.21 -16.92
C SER A 111 -2.82 -1.10 -18.17
N GLN A 112 -3.81 -1.99 -18.21
CA GLN A 112 -4.08 -2.97 -19.28
C GLN A 112 -3.05 -4.11 -19.41
N GLU A 113 -2.02 -4.16 -18.57
CA GLU A 113 -1.08 -5.28 -18.53
C GLU A 113 -1.62 -6.41 -17.65
N GLN A 114 -1.08 -7.60 -17.86
CA GLN A 114 -1.45 -8.82 -17.16
C GLN A 114 -0.32 -9.29 -16.23
N LEU A 115 -0.64 -9.43 -14.95
CA LEU A 115 0.20 -10.10 -13.96
C LEU A 115 -0.14 -11.60 -13.92
N THR A 116 0.87 -12.44 -14.08
CA THR A 116 0.79 -13.88 -13.82
C THR A 116 1.56 -14.21 -12.54
N ILE A 117 0.88 -14.85 -11.58
CA ILE A 117 1.45 -15.32 -10.32
C ILE A 117 1.48 -16.85 -10.36
N THR A 118 2.62 -17.44 -10.02
CA THR A 118 2.82 -18.89 -10.00
C THR A 118 3.32 -19.33 -8.63
N VAL A 119 2.47 -20.07 -7.91
CA VAL A 119 2.78 -20.67 -6.62
C VAL A 119 3.01 -22.16 -6.81
N THR A 120 4.15 -22.66 -6.33
CA THR A 120 4.49 -24.09 -6.40
C THR A 120 4.23 -24.76 -5.05
N GLU A 121 4.22 -26.09 -5.03
CA GLU A 121 4.07 -26.90 -3.81
C GLU A 121 2.71 -26.76 -3.10
N ILE A 122 1.64 -26.48 -3.85
CA ILE A 122 0.27 -26.47 -3.34
C ILE A 122 -0.28 -27.91 -3.37
N ASN A 123 -0.37 -28.54 -2.20
CA ASN A 123 -0.73 -29.97 -2.07
C ASN A 123 -2.16 -30.32 -2.51
N ASP A 124 -3.10 -29.42 -2.23
CA ASP A 124 -4.53 -29.60 -2.47
C ASP A 124 -5.11 -28.35 -3.14
N ASP A 125 -6.19 -28.51 -3.91
CA ASP A 125 -6.90 -27.39 -4.52
C ASP A 125 -7.32 -26.36 -3.44
N PRO A 126 -6.91 -25.08 -3.54
CA PRO A 126 -7.31 -24.07 -2.57
C PRO A 126 -8.81 -23.75 -2.58
N GLY A 127 -9.53 -24.06 -3.66
CA GLY A 127 -10.95 -23.69 -3.87
C GLY A 127 -11.22 -22.19 -4.11
N ARG A 128 -10.37 -21.28 -3.60
CA ARG A 128 -10.49 -19.83 -3.75
C ARG A 128 -9.14 -19.13 -3.64
N VAL A 129 -8.94 -18.11 -4.48
CA VAL A 129 -7.84 -17.16 -4.37
C VAL A 129 -8.38 -15.75 -4.14
N LYS A 130 -7.62 -14.94 -3.40
CA LYS A 130 -7.81 -13.50 -3.29
C LYS A 130 -6.50 -12.81 -3.60
N VAL A 131 -6.55 -11.86 -4.52
CA VAL A 131 -5.40 -11.01 -4.86
C VAL A 131 -5.69 -9.61 -4.34
N VAL A 132 -4.69 -8.99 -3.71
CA VAL A 132 -4.77 -7.63 -3.16
C VAL A 132 -3.64 -6.82 -3.76
N SER A 133 -3.96 -5.69 -4.39
CA SER A 133 -2.98 -4.72 -4.88
C SER A 133 -2.41 -3.85 -3.74
N GLY A 134 -1.30 -3.16 -3.99
CA GLY A 134 -0.67 -2.28 -2.99
C GLY A 134 -1.55 -1.14 -2.47
N THR A 135 -2.54 -0.69 -3.26
CA THR A 135 -3.54 0.31 -2.82
C THR A 135 -4.66 -0.29 -1.96
N GLY A 136 -4.66 -1.62 -1.76
CA GLY A 136 -5.65 -2.35 -0.99
C GLY A 136 -6.90 -2.76 -1.78
N VAL A 137 -6.99 -2.44 -3.07
CA VAL A 137 -8.06 -2.95 -3.95
C VAL A 137 -7.82 -4.44 -4.20
N ALA A 138 -8.88 -5.24 -4.08
CA ALA A 138 -8.77 -6.69 -4.12
C ALA A 138 -9.87 -7.31 -4.97
N ASP A 139 -9.54 -8.44 -5.58
CA ASP A 139 -10.49 -9.29 -6.29
C ASP A 139 -10.30 -10.76 -5.93
N THR A 140 -11.32 -11.58 -6.16
CA THR A 140 -11.41 -12.97 -5.69
C THR A 140 -12.00 -13.87 -6.76
N ALA A 141 -11.35 -15.02 -6.98
CA ALA A 141 -11.81 -16.03 -7.92
C ALA A 141 -11.81 -17.42 -7.29
N THR A 142 -12.68 -18.31 -7.77
CA THR A 142 -12.62 -19.74 -7.46
C THR A 142 -11.56 -20.40 -8.32
N THR A 143 -10.84 -21.35 -7.74
CA THR A 143 -9.85 -22.13 -8.49
C THR A 143 -10.54 -23.15 -9.39
N THR A 144 -9.92 -23.42 -10.53
CA THR A 144 -10.31 -24.48 -11.45
C THR A 144 -9.20 -25.53 -11.49
N GLU A 145 -9.54 -26.76 -11.12
CA GLU A 145 -8.61 -27.88 -11.20
C GLU A 145 -8.33 -28.26 -12.66
N VAL A 146 -7.05 -28.46 -12.97
CA VAL A 146 -6.55 -28.94 -14.26
C VAL A 146 -5.55 -30.08 -14.05
N ALA A 147 -5.48 -31.01 -15.01
CA ALA A 147 -4.55 -32.14 -15.00
C ALA A 147 -3.19 -31.77 -15.57
#